data_AF-A0A0S2S8I0-F1
#
_entry.id   AF-A0A0S2S8I0-F1
#
_cell.length_a   1.000
_cell.length_b   1.000
_cell.length_c   1.000
_cell.angle_alpha   90.00
_cell.angle_beta   90.00
_cell.angle_gamma   90.00
#
_symmetry.space_group_name_H-M   'P 1'
#
loop_
_entity.id
_entity.type
_entity.pdbx_description
1 polymer ?
#
loop_
_entity_poly.entity_id
_entity_poly.type
_entity_poly.pdbx_seq_one_letter_code
_entity_poly.pdbx_strand_id
1 'polypeptide(L)'
;MAVISLILNLKNERMLNMSHFTVAIITESLDNLEQLLAPYQENNMETCPQEYLEFNDVEGEYRLAYETESSEMVKMEDGRLLSVYDNVFKTVPFGCEVPAHLERVQVPHHQRFSSFELFIEEYMGYKGKDEITGKYGYWENPNAKWDWWTIGGRWSGALLLKSGKRADAAQIKDIFFIEQTNHDGLTVEIEGYQVPASLAPTFQITVVEASQAWDEVIAGKGLYKPEYYLKRYGDKQSYICEMLSFSTFAVITADGTWHAKGEMGWFGVSSESAEEAKDFNTSYFNTFIQAANPEHYLIVVDCHI
;
A
#
# COMPACT_ATOMS: atom_id res chain seq x y z
N MET A 1 -30.41 7.10 -4.95
CA MET A 1 -29.27 8.05 -4.93
C MET A 1 -28.09 7.59 -4.06
N ALA A 2 -28.20 6.57 -3.20
CA ALA A 2 -27.08 6.14 -2.34
C ALA A 2 -26.23 4.96 -2.88
N VAL A 3 -26.70 4.21 -3.88
CA VAL A 3 -25.97 3.05 -4.47
C VAL A 3 -25.05 3.47 -5.64
N ILE A 4 -25.22 4.70 -6.12
CA ILE A 4 -24.74 5.14 -7.45
C ILE A 4 -23.33 5.76 -7.36
N SER A 5 -22.90 6.24 -6.20
CA SER A 5 -21.56 6.81 -5.97
C SER A 5 -20.43 5.76 -5.87
N LEU A 6 -20.72 4.46 -6.01
CA LEU A 6 -19.79 3.39 -5.68
C LEU A 6 -18.76 3.10 -6.79
N ILE A 7 -19.14 3.24 -8.08
CA ILE A 7 -18.29 2.78 -9.19
C ILE A 7 -17.09 3.70 -9.39
N LEU A 8 -17.28 5.02 -9.36
CA LEU A 8 -16.15 5.96 -9.32
C LEU A 8 -15.37 5.92 -8.00
N ASN A 9 -15.99 5.67 -6.85
CA ASN A 9 -15.26 5.61 -5.58
C ASN A 9 -14.26 4.44 -5.49
N LEU A 10 -14.44 3.38 -6.30
CA LEU A 10 -13.50 2.25 -6.34
C LEU A 10 -12.21 2.56 -7.11
N LYS A 11 -12.20 3.58 -7.98
CA LYS A 11 -11.05 3.91 -8.84
C LYS A 11 -10.56 5.36 -8.75
N ASN A 12 -11.44 6.32 -8.43
CA ASN A 12 -11.03 7.69 -8.17
C ASN A 12 -10.59 7.83 -6.72
N GLU A 13 -9.27 7.84 -6.56
CA GLU A 13 -8.50 8.29 -5.41
C GLU A 13 -9.19 9.45 -4.68
N ARG A 14 -9.73 9.18 -3.50
CA ARG A 14 -10.34 10.19 -2.64
C ARG A 14 -9.93 9.94 -1.21
N MET A 15 -8.86 10.58 -0.75
CA MET A 15 -8.59 10.98 0.65
C MET A 15 -8.82 9.93 1.79
N LEU A 16 -9.07 8.67 1.47
CA LEU A 16 -9.42 7.57 2.39
C LEU A 16 -8.45 6.40 2.26
N ASN A 17 -7.54 6.42 1.28
CA ASN A 17 -6.54 5.39 1.02
C ASN A 17 -5.15 5.77 1.53
N MET A 18 -5.04 6.69 2.51
CA MET A 18 -3.75 6.90 3.16
C MET A 18 -3.32 5.54 3.73
N SER A 19 -2.22 5.03 3.18
CA SER A 19 -1.64 3.74 3.54
C SER A 19 -2.47 2.50 3.21
N HIS A 20 -3.29 2.53 2.15
CA HIS A 20 -4.03 1.35 1.69
C HIS A 20 -3.91 1.08 0.19
N PHE A 21 -3.92 -0.19 -0.19
CA PHE A 21 -3.85 -0.61 -1.60
C PHE A 21 -4.55 -1.95 -1.86
N THR A 22 -4.84 -2.24 -3.14
CA THR A 22 -5.60 -3.43 -3.54
C THR A 22 -4.73 -4.57 -4.00
N VAL A 23 -5.02 -5.76 -3.49
CA VAL A 23 -4.44 -7.02 -3.99
C VAL A 23 -5.55 -7.90 -4.51
N ALA A 24 -5.41 -8.40 -5.74
CA ALA A 24 -6.25 -9.47 -6.25
C ALA A 24 -5.56 -10.82 -5.99
N ILE A 25 -6.31 -11.84 -5.60
CA ILE A 25 -5.77 -13.16 -5.29
C ILE A 25 -6.52 -14.19 -6.11
N ILE A 26 -5.79 -14.96 -6.90
CA ILE A 26 -6.32 -16.06 -7.71
C ILE A 26 -6.07 -17.36 -6.95
N THR A 27 -7.11 -18.10 -6.60
CA THR A 27 -6.99 -19.31 -5.78
C THR A 27 -8.08 -20.34 -6.07
N GLU A 28 -7.79 -21.63 -5.85
CA GLU A 28 -8.77 -22.72 -5.96
C GLU A 28 -9.89 -22.62 -4.92
N SER A 29 -9.58 -22.16 -3.71
CA SER A 29 -10.52 -21.99 -2.60
C SER A 29 -10.18 -20.75 -1.78
N LEU A 30 -11.20 -20.15 -1.17
CA LEU A 30 -11.03 -19.08 -0.18
C LEU A 30 -10.23 -19.55 1.05
N ASP A 31 -10.20 -20.85 1.34
CA ASP A 31 -9.47 -21.40 2.49
C ASP A 31 -7.94 -21.22 2.37
N ASN A 32 -7.42 -21.03 1.14
CA ASN A 32 -5.99 -20.83 0.90
C ASN A 32 -5.55 -19.37 1.06
N LEU A 33 -6.48 -18.46 1.37
CA LEU A 33 -6.24 -17.02 1.36
C LEU A 33 -5.12 -16.61 2.33
N GLU A 34 -5.18 -17.09 3.58
CA GLU A 34 -4.17 -16.81 4.59
C GLU A 34 -2.79 -17.33 4.17
N GLN A 35 -2.74 -18.53 3.59
CA GLN A 35 -1.49 -19.14 3.12
C GLN A 35 -0.84 -18.35 1.97
N LEU A 36 -1.64 -17.83 1.03
CA LEU A 36 -1.13 -17.06 -0.11
C LEU A 36 -0.65 -15.66 0.31
N LEU A 37 -1.23 -15.09 1.35
CA LEU A 37 -0.87 -13.77 1.86
C LEU A 37 0.32 -13.82 2.83
N ALA A 38 0.46 -14.89 3.61
CA ALA A 38 1.47 -15.02 4.66
C ALA A 38 2.92 -14.70 4.24
N PRO A 39 3.42 -15.08 3.04
CA PRO A 39 4.78 -14.72 2.60
C PRO A 39 5.03 -13.22 2.50
N TYR A 40 3.98 -12.41 2.45
CA TYR A 40 4.03 -10.96 2.24
C TYR A 40 3.59 -10.17 3.50
N GLN A 41 3.42 -10.85 4.63
CA GLN A 41 3.01 -10.24 5.89
C GLN A 41 4.19 -9.54 6.59
N GLU A 42 3.99 -8.32 7.08
CA GLU A 42 4.93 -7.64 7.97
C GLU A 42 4.93 -8.24 9.39
N ASN A 43 6.09 -8.19 10.07
CA ASN A 43 6.24 -8.72 11.43
C ASN A 43 5.84 -7.72 12.53
N ASN A 44 5.11 -6.66 12.21
CA ASN A 44 4.74 -5.60 13.15
C ASN A 44 3.79 -6.04 14.27
N MET A 45 3.02 -7.12 14.05
CA MET A 45 2.09 -7.71 15.00
C MET A 45 2.63 -9.01 15.63
N GLU A 46 3.89 -9.39 15.38
CA GLU A 46 4.49 -10.65 15.86
C GLU A 46 3.69 -11.91 15.44
N THR A 47 2.92 -11.82 14.34
CA THR A 47 2.10 -12.92 13.80
C THR A 47 2.59 -13.44 12.45
N CYS A 48 3.66 -12.86 11.90
CA CYS A 48 4.27 -13.34 10.67
C CYS A 48 4.90 -14.73 10.92
N PRO A 49 4.63 -15.75 10.09
CA PRO A 49 5.24 -17.07 10.25
C PRO A 49 6.76 -17.03 10.21
N GLN A 50 7.39 -17.77 11.13
CA GLN A 50 8.84 -17.72 11.34
C GLN A 50 9.64 -18.12 10.10
N GLU A 51 9.10 -18.97 9.23
CA GLU A 51 9.75 -19.36 7.96
C GLU A 51 9.96 -18.20 6.98
N TYR A 52 9.27 -17.08 7.15
CA TYR A 52 9.42 -15.87 6.32
C TYR A 52 10.28 -14.79 6.99
N LEU A 53 10.72 -15.02 8.24
CA LEU A 53 11.45 -14.02 9.01
C LEU A 53 12.96 -14.19 8.86
N GLU A 54 13.64 -13.05 8.70
CA GLU A 54 15.08 -12.93 8.78
C GLU A 54 15.46 -12.02 9.96
N PHE A 55 16.53 -12.39 10.66
CA PHE A 55 17.02 -11.61 11.81
C PHE A 55 18.03 -10.56 11.35
N ASN A 56 17.73 -9.30 11.63
CA ASN A 56 18.63 -8.17 11.42
C ASN A 56 19.47 -7.90 12.67
N ASP A 57 20.74 -8.29 12.61
CA ASP A 57 21.75 -7.99 13.63
C ASP A 57 22.21 -6.53 13.49
N VAL A 58 22.00 -5.75 14.56
CA VAL A 58 22.34 -4.32 14.60
C VAL A 58 23.55 -4.01 15.48
N GLU A 59 24.16 -5.03 16.12
CA GLU A 59 25.23 -4.80 17.09
C GLU A 59 26.45 -4.13 16.44
N GLY A 60 26.77 -4.48 15.19
CA GLY A 60 27.90 -3.91 14.46
C GLY A 60 27.73 -2.41 14.17
N GLU A 61 26.58 -2.02 13.64
CA GLU A 61 26.24 -0.62 13.33
C GLU A 61 26.26 0.23 14.61
N TYR A 62 25.54 -0.21 15.64
CA TYR A 62 25.45 0.58 16.86
C TYR A 62 26.72 0.57 17.69
N ARG A 63 27.57 -0.46 17.58
CA ARG A 63 28.89 -0.42 18.23
C ARG A 63 29.77 0.65 17.61
N LEU A 64 29.74 0.79 16.29
CA LEU A 64 30.46 1.88 15.60
C LEU A 64 29.91 3.24 16.01
N ALA A 65 28.58 3.40 16.08
CA ALA A 65 27.94 4.63 16.55
C ALA A 65 28.36 4.95 17.99
N TYR A 66 28.33 3.98 18.90
CA TYR A 66 28.76 4.13 20.28
C TYR A 66 30.22 4.61 20.41
N GLU A 67 31.11 4.08 19.58
CA GLU A 67 32.55 4.38 19.62
C GLU A 67 32.89 5.74 18.98
N THR A 68 32.14 6.17 17.97
CA THR A 68 32.54 7.30 17.10
C THR A 68 31.62 8.51 17.14
N GLU A 69 30.36 8.35 17.52
CA GLU A 69 29.36 9.42 17.50
C GLU A 69 29.17 10.10 18.87
N SER A 70 28.41 11.20 18.85
CA SER A 70 28.09 12.01 20.03
C SER A 70 26.64 12.48 20.00
N SER A 71 26.08 12.76 21.17
CA SER A 71 24.79 13.46 21.27
C SER A 71 24.97 14.92 21.66
N GLU A 72 24.10 15.77 21.13
CA GLU A 72 23.93 17.11 21.64
C GLU A 72 23.26 17.07 23.03
N MET A 73 23.90 17.72 24.00
CA MET A 73 23.42 17.85 25.36
C MET A 73 23.40 19.31 25.79
N VAL A 74 22.46 19.66 26.65
CA VAL A 74 22.37 20.98 27.27
C VAL A 74 23.04 20.93 28.64
N LYS A 75 24.04 21.78 28.85
CA LYS A 75 24.73 21.92 30.12
C LYS A 75 23.97 22.88 31.02
N MET A 76 23.41 22.33 32.09
CA MET A 76 22.68 23.08 33.10
C MET A 76 23.64 23.85 34.02
N GLU A 77 23.16 24.91 34.66
CA GLU A 77 23.96 25.72 35.60
C GLU A 77 24.48 24.91 36.80
N ASP A 78 23.76 23.85 37.18
CA ASP A 78 24.15 22.91 38.24
C ASP A 78 25.14 21.82 37.78
N GLY A 79 25.57 21.87 36.51
CA GLY A 79 26.53 20.94 35.91
C GLY A 79 25.91 19.67 35.32
N ARG A 80 24.59 19.44 35.45
CA ARG A 80 23.93 18.32 34.79
C ARG A 80 23.92 18.49 33.27
N LEU A 81 23.90 17.37 32.55
CA LEU A 81 23.72 17.31 31.10
C LEU A 81 22.36 16.71 30.79
N LEU A 82 21.50 17.47 30.11
CA LEU A 82 20.14 17.06 29.75
C LEU A 82 19.96 16.99 28.24
N SER A 83 19.11 16.06 27.79
CA SER A 83 18.72 15.97 26.37
C SER A 83 17.81 17.15 26.03
N VAL A 84 17.91 17.67 24.80
CA VAL A 84 16.98 18.69 24.30
C VAL A 84 15.52 18.24 24.31
N TYR A 85 15.28 16.93 24.37
CA TYR A 85 13.95 16.31 24.41
C TYR A 85 13.43 16.04 25.83
N ASP A 86 14.22 16.33 26.87
CA ASP A 86 13.80 16.17 28.26
C ASP A 86 12.63 17.10 28.59
N ASN A 87 11.76 16.66 29.50
CA ASN A 87 10.52 17.37 29.85
C ASN A 87 10.75 18.83 30.29
N VAL A 88 11.95 19.17 30.79
CA VAL A 88 12.30 20.54 31.20
C VAL A 88 12.32 21.53 30.04
N PHE A 89 12.54 21.05 28.80
CA PHE A 89 12.57 21.90 27.60
C PHE A 89 11.30 21.82 26.78
N LYS A 90 10.35 20.92 27.11
CA LYS A 90 9.12 20.76 26.33
C LYS A 90 8.22 21.99 26.44
N THR A 91 7.72 22.47 25.29
CA THR A 91 6.75 23.57 25.20
C THR A 91 5.38 23.06 24.77
N VAL A 92 4.31 23.75 25.19
CA VAL A 92 2.92 23.44 24.83
C VAL A 92 2.52 24.29 23.61
N PRO A 93 1.80 23.75 22.59
CA PRO A 93 1.22 22.41 22.51
C PRO A 93 2.18 21.33 21.98
N PHE A 94 3.21 21.70 21.21
CA PHE A 94 4.26 20.79 20.73
C PHE A 94 5.55 21.58 20.50
N GLY A 95 6.68 21.12 21.05
CA GLY A 95 8.01 21.72 20.82
C GLY A 95 9.00 21.44 21.94
N CYS A 96 10.26 21.80 21.70
CA CYS A 96 11.32 21.85 22.72
C CYS A 96 12.08 23.17 22.57
N GLU A 97 12.19 23.96 23.63
CA GLU A 97 12.91 25.24 23.65
C GLU A 97 14.00 25.20 24.72
N VAL A 98 15.24 25.34 24.26
CA VAL A 98 16.40 25.45 25.15
C VAL A 98 16.69 26.94 25.36
N PRO A 99 16.70 27.43 26.61
CA PRO A 99 17.05 28.81 26.92
C PRO A 99 18.41 29.23 26.32
N ALA A 100 18.45 30.39 25.66
CA ALA A 100 19.62 30.85 24.91
C ALA A 100 20.91 31.03 25.73
N HIS A 101 20.80 31.16 27.05
CA HIS A 101 21.95 31.28 27.94
C HIS A 101 22.59 29.92 28.30
N LEU A 102 21.90 28.81 28.03
CA LEU A 102 22.44 27.47 28.29
C LEU A 102 23.33 27.01 27.14
N GLU A 103 24.47 26.43 27.51
CA GLU A 103 25.47 25.92 26.57
C GLU A 103 25.02 24.57 25.99
N ARG A 104 25.11 24.41 24.66
CA ARG A 104 24.96 23.13 23.97
C ARG A 104 26.34 22.53 23.74
N VAL A 105 26.52 21.29 24.15
CA VAL A 105 27.79 20.56 24.04
C VAL A 105 27.59 19.23 23.33
N GLN A 106 28.56 18.83 22.51
CA GLN A 106 28.60 17.49 21.93
C GLN A 106 29.33 16.55 22.88
N VAL A 107 28.66 15.49 23.30
CA VAL A 107 29.21 14.52 24.25
C VAL A 107 29.27 13.14 23.59
N PRO A 108 30.48 12.57 23.40
CA PRO A 108 30.64 11.25 22.81
C PRO A 108 29.83 10.19 23.57
N HIS A 109 29.23 9.24 22.85
CA HIS A 109 28.36 8.23 23.46
C HIS A 109 29.10 7.39 24.50
N HIS A 110 30.34 7.00 24.22
CA HIS A 110 31.20 6.26 25.16
C HIS A 110 31.55 7.03 26.46
N GLN A 111 31.23 8.33 26.55
CA GLN A 111 31.32 9.11 27.80
C GLN A 111 29.96 9.24 28.49
N ARG A 112 28.86 9.26 27.73
CA ARG A 112 27.50 9.33 28.25
C ARG A 112 27.03 8.01 28.85
N PHE A 113 27.36 6.90 28.19
CA PHE A 113 26.96 5.56 28.57
C PHE A 113 28.22 4.78 28.95
N SER A 114 28.18 4.08 30.08
CA SER A 114 29.36 3.35 30.58
C SER A 114 29.62 2.04 29.86
N SER A 115 28.67 1.59 29.05
CA SER A 115 28.75 0.36 28.25
C SER A 115 27.94 0.49 26.97
N PHE A 116 28.24 -0.38 26.00
CA PHE A 116 27.47 -0.51 24.78
C PHE A 116 26.03 -0.96 25.06
N GLU A 117 25.84 -1.83 26.04
CA GLU A 117 24.54 -2.35 26.44
C GLU A 117 23.62 -1.23 26.96
N LEU A 118 24.12 -0.35 27.82
CA LEU A 118 23.33 0.81 28.27
C LEU A 118 23.02 1.77 27.13
N PHE A 119 23.96 1.97 26.20
CA PHE A 119 23.73 2.80 25.03
C PHE A 119 22.60 2.24 24.16
N ILE A 120 22.66 0.97 23.78
CA ILE A 120 21.65 0.40 22.87
C ILE A 120 20.28 0.25 23.55
N GLU A 121 20.24 -0.01 24.86
CA GLU A 121 18.99 -0.15 25.60
C GLU A 121 18.33 1.21 25.94
N GLU A 122 19.10 2.16 26.49
CA GLU A 122 18.53 3.43 26.95
C GLU A 122 18.40 4.47 25.84
N TYR A 123 19.30 4.47 24.85
CA TYR A 123 19.32 5.50 23.80
C TYR A 123 18.70 5.01 22.49
N MET A 124 19.03 3.79 22.05
CA MET A 124 18.45 3.21 20.82
C MET A 124 17.12 2.49 21.07
N GLY A 125 16.75 2.23 22.33
CA GLY A 125 15.43 1.74 22.73
C GLY A 125 15.23 0.22 22.63
N TYR A 126 16.30 -0.56 22.48
CA TYR A 126 16.21 -2.02 22.48
C TYR A 126 15.93 -2.56 23.89
N LYS A 127 15.06 -3.56 24.01
CA LYS A 127 14.62 -4.10 25.31
C LYS A 127 15.43 -5.31 25.79
N GLY A 128 16.59 -5.54 25.19
CA GLY A 128 17.43 -6.70 25.43
C GLY A 128 17.79 -7.43 24.13
N LYS A 129 18.51 -8.53 24.29
CA LYS A 129 18.91 -9.41 23.18
C LYS A 129 17.79 -10.37 22.82
N ASP A 130 17.65 -10.67 21.55
CA ASP A 130 16.77 -11.72 21.07
C ASP A 130 17.17 -13.08 21.66
N GLU A 131 16.17 -13.84 22.12
CA GLU A 131 16.38 -15.07 22.89
C GLU A 131 16.97 -16.19 22.04
N ILE A 132 16.72 -16.19 20.73
CA ILE A 132 17.14 -17.24 19.80
C ILE A 132 18.58 -16.99 19.35
N THR A 133 18.89 -15.76 18.97
CA THR A 133 20.18 -15.38 18.38
C THR A 133 21.20 -14.94 19.43
N GLY A 134 20.74 -14.48 20.60
CA GLY A 134 21.59 -13.92 21.64
C GLY A 134 22.23 -12.59 21.24
N LYS A 135 21.57 -11.81 20.38
CA LYS A 135 22.06 -10.52 19.85
C LYS A 135 21.01 -9.43 19.93
N TYR A 136 21.43 -8.17 19.88
CA TYR A 136 20.51 -7.06 19.64
C TYR A 136 20.14 -7.02 18.15
N GLY A 137 18.85 -6.90 17.87
CA GLY A 137 18.32 -6.94 16.52
C GLY A 137 16.81 -7.06 16.50
N TYR A 138 16.26 -7.27 15.32
CA TYR A 138 14.82 -7.45 15.11
C TYR A 138 14.57 -8.45 13.98
N TRP A 139 13.43 -9.14 14.05
CA TRP A 139 12.98 -10.04 13.00
C TRP A 139 12.07 -9.28 12.04
N GLU A 140 12.36 -9.35 10.75
CA GLU A 140 11.50 -8.78 9.70
C GLU A 140 11.26 -9.79 8.59
N ASN A 141 10.18 -9.61 7.84
CA ASN A 141 9.98 -10.32 6.60
C ASN A 141 10.52 -9.45 5.45
N PRO A 142 11.60 -9.84 4.76
CA PRO A 142 12.18 -9.04 3.68
C PRO A 142 11.25 -8.90 2.47
N ASN A 143 10.22 -9.75 2.38
CA ASN A 143 9.19 -9.71 1.34
C ASN A 143 7.90 -9.04 1.81
N ALA A 144 7.86 -8.43 3.00
CA ALA A 144 6.67 -7.78 3.54
C ALA A 144 6.10 -6.74 2.55
N LYS A 145 4.77 -6.75 2.40
CA LYS A 145 4.02 -5.81 1.58
C LYS A 145 2.88 -5.14 2.35
N TRP A 146 2.43 -5.72 3.46
CA TRP A 146 1.27 -5.24 4.21
C TRP A 146 1.36 -5.53 5.70
N ASP A 147 0.70 -4.69 6.50
CA ASP A 147 0.54 -4.82 7.96
C ASP A 147 -0.61 -5.75 8.33
N TRP A 148 -1.78 -5.46 7.76
CA TRP A 148 -3.00 -6.24 7.90
C TRP A 148 -3.82 -6.13 6.63
N TRP A 149 -4.82 -7.00 6.50
CA TRP A 149 -5.69 -7.02 5.34
C TRP A 149 -7.14 -7.37 5.68
N THR A 150 -8.05 -7.05 4.75
CA THR A 150 -9.46 -7.47 4.81
C THR A 150 -10.04 -7.68 3.42
N ILE A 151 -10.94 -8.66 3.25
CA ILE A 151 -11.60 -8.91 1.96
C ILE A 151 -12.53 -7.73 1.61
N GLY A 152 -12.41 -7.23 0.38
CA GLY A 152 -13.15 -6.08 -0.12
C GLY A 152 -12.66 -4.77 0.49
N GLY A 153 -12.85 -4.59 1.80
CA GLY A 153 -12.47 -3.37 2.53
C GLY A 153 -13.00 -2.11 1.85
N ARG A 154 -12.11 -1.14 1.60
CA ARG A 154 -12.43 0.08 0.82
C ARG A 154 -12.87 -0.20 -0.60
N TRP A 155 -12.52 -1.35 -1.14
CA TRP A 155 -12.85 -1.81 -2.48
C TRP A 155 -13.97 -2.84 -2.52
N SER A 156 -14.84 -2.85 -1.49
CA SER A 156 -15.97 -3.78 -1.49
C SER A 156 -16.88 -3.58 -2.71
N GLY A 157 -17.20 -4.67 -3.39
CA GLY A 157 -17.94 -4.75 -4.63
C GLY A 157 -17.10 -4.53 -5.88
N ALA A 158 -15.76 -4.59 -5.83
CA ALA A 158 -14.92 -4.34 -6.99
C ALA A 158 -15.21 -5.25 -8.20
N LEU A 159 -15.62 -6.50 -7.97
CA LEU A 159 -15.90 -7.46 -9.04
C LEU A 159 -17.32 -7.27 -9.59
N LEU A 160 -17.43 -7.02 -10.90
CA LEU A 160 -18.71 -7.04 -11.60
C LEU A 160 -19.00 -8.45 -12.11
N LEU A 161 -20.08 -9.07 -11.64
CA LEU A 161 -20.50 -10.39 -12.10
C LEU A 161 -21.28 -10.28 -13.40
N LYS A 162 -21.26 -11.35 -14.21
CA LYS A 162 -22.10 -11.50 -15.41
C LYS A 162 -23.60 -11.37 -15.13
N SER A 163 -24.01 -11.61 -13.87
CA SER A 163 -25.38 -11.40 -13.38
C SER A 163 -25.75 -9.92 -13.15
N GLY A 164 -24.78 -9.00 -13.24
CA GLY A 164 -24.94 -7.58 -12.90
C GLY A 164 -24.75 -7.25 -11.43
N LYS A 165 -24.55 -8.25 -10.57
CA LYS A 165 -24.23 -8.06 -9.14
C LYS A 165 -22.77 -7.69 -8.95
N ARG A 166 -22.47 -7.13 -7.77
CA ARG A 166 -21.11 -6.78 -7.32
C ARG A 166 -20.67 -7.74 -6.22
N ALA A 167 -19.39 -8.10 -6.18
CA ALA A 167 -18.84 -9.04 -5.20
C ALA A 167 -17.38 -8.68 -4.83
N ASP A 168 -16.92 -9.22 -3.70
CA ASP A 168 -15.52 -9.13 -3.25
C ASP A 168 -14.71 -10.38 -3.66
N ALA A 169 -15.40 -11.51 -3.81
CA ALA A 169 -14.87 -12.78 -4.25
C ALA A 169 -15.88 -13.49 -5.16
N ALA A 170 -15.43 -14.06 -6.27
CA ALA A 170 -16.24 -14.91 -7.14
C ALA A 170 -15.35 -15.82 -7.99
N GLN A 171 -15.91 -16.91 -8.51
CA GLN A 171 -15.22 -17.71 -9.52
C GLN A 171 -15.00 -16.87 -10.77
N ILE A 172 -13.83 -16.98 -11.39
CA ILE A 172 -13.42 -16.16 -12.55
C ILE A 172 -14.44 -16.27 -13.68
N LYS A 173 -15.01 -17.47 -13.91
CA LYS A 173 -16.05 -17.68 -14.94
C LYS A 173 -17.32 -16.86 -14.75
N ASP A 174 -17.62 -16.42 -13.53
CA ASP A 174 -18.83 -15.67 -13.20
C ASP A 174 -18.61 -14.15 -13.24
N ILE A 175 -17.35 -13.71 -13.33
CA ILE A 175 -16.95 -12.31 -13.40
C ILE A 175 -16.98 -11.84 -14.85
N PHE A 176 -17.44 -10.61 -15.06
CA PHE A 176 -17.41 -9.95 -16.36
C PHE A 176 -16.21 -9.01 -16.44
N PHE A 177 -15.37 -9.22 -17.44
CA PHE A 177 -14.26 -8.33 -17.79
C PHE A 177 -14.58 -7.66 -19.13
N ILE A 178 -14.37 -6.35 -19.25
CA ILE A 178 -14.80 -5.61 -20.45
C ILE A 178 -13.94 -5.96 -21.67
N GLU A 179 -12.70 -6.42 -21.45
CA GLU A 179 -11.74 -6.82 -22.47
C GLU A 179 -12.03 -8.19 -23.09
N GLN A 180 -12.89 -9.00 -22.46
CA GLN A 180 -13.25 -10.31 -23.01
C GLN A 180 -13.99 -10.13 -24.34
N THR A 181 -13.73 -10.97 -25.33
CA THR A 181 -14.34 -10.87 -26.67
C THR A 181 -15.51 -11.81 -26.89
N ASN A 182 -15.62 -12.85 -26.06
CA ASN A 182 -16.67 -13.85 -26.16
C ASN A 182 -17.82 -13.48 -25.21
N HIS A 183 -19.00 -13.24 -25.79
CA HIS A 183 -20.21 -12.93 -25.05
C HIS A 183 -21.37 -13.80 -25.54
N ASP A 184 -22.20 -14.24 -24.60
CA ASP A 184 -23.48 -14.86 -24.92
C ASP A 184 -24.54 -13.76 -25.10
N GLY A 185 -25.32 -13.87 -26.16
CA GLY A 185 -26.47 -12.99 -26.41
C GLY A 185 -26.15 -11.67 -27.11
N LEU A 186 -27.02 -10.68 -26.92
CA LEU A 186 -26.92 -9.38 -27.59
C LEU A 186 -25.90 -8.47 -26.90
N THR A 187 -24.99 -7.90 -27.68
CA THR A 187 -24.03 -6.89 -27.23
C THR A 187 -24.37 -5.50 -27.76
N VAL A 188 -23.85 -4.48 -27.07
CA VAL A 188 -23.86 -3.07 -27.48
C VAL A 188 -22.42 -2.57 -27.40
N GLU A 189 -22.02 -1.74 -28.36
CA GLU A 189 -20.70 -1.11 -28.35
C GLU A 189 -20.65 0.04 -27.33
N ILE A 190 -19.66 0.02 -26.45
CA ILE A 190 -19.37 1.07 -25.47
C ILE A 190 -17.86 1.32 -25.49
N GLU A 191 -17.44 2.52 -25.90
CA GLU A 191 -16.02 2.92 -25.92
C GLU A 191 -15.10 1.94 -26.66
N GLY A 192 -15.61 1.32 -27.74
CA GLY A 192 -14.88 0.31 -28.53
C GLY A 192 -14.97 -1.12 -28.01
N TYR A 193 -15.62 -1.34 -26.86
CA TYR A 193 -15.84 -2.68 -26.29
C TYR A 193 -17.23 -3.21 -26.60
N GLN A 194 -17.34 -4.52 -26.81
CA GLN A 194 -18.63 -5.19 -26.91
C GLN A 194 -19.11 -5.56 -25.50
N VAL A 195 -20.25 -5.01 -25.08
CA VAL A 195 -20.78 -5.20 -23.73
C VAL A 195 -22.14 -5.87 -23.81
N PRO A 196 -22.44 -6.91 -23.01
CA PRO A 196 -23.78 -7.49 -22.95
C PRO A 196 -24.83 -6.42 -22.66
N ALA A 197 -25.94 -6.43 -23.40
CA ALA A 197 -26.96 -5.39 -23.30
C ALA A 197 -27.53 -5.24 -21.87
N SER A 198 -27.51 -6.31 -21.07
CA SER A 198 -27.91 -6.30 -19.66
C SER A 198 -26.96 -5.51 -18.75
N LEU A 199 -25.67 -5.42 -19.10
CA LEU A 199 -24.65 -4.68 -18.36
C LEU A 199 -24.41 -3.26 -18.91
N ALA A 200 -24.88 -2.98 -20.13
CA ALA A 200 -24.69 -1.70 -20.80
C ALA A 200 -25.06 -0.46 -19.93
N PRO A 201 -26.18 -0.44 -19.17
CA PRO A 201 -26.49 0.70 -18.30
C PRO A 201 -25.40 0.97 -17.25
N THR A 202 -24.76 -0.08 -16.72
CA THR A 202 -23.68 0.06 -15.73
C THR A 202 -22.49 0.79 -16.35
N PHE A 203 -22.06 0.37 -17.54
CA PHE A 203 -20.90 0.96 -18.21
C PHE A 203 -21.19 2.36 -18.77
N GLN A 204 -22.40 2.62 -19.28
CA GLN A 204 -22.80 3.96 -19.71
C GLN A 204 -22.73 4.97 -18.56
N ILE A 205 -23.15 4.57 -17.35
CA ILE A 205 -23.00 5.42 -16.15
C ILE A 205 -21.52 5.68 -15.89
N THR A 206 -20.68 4.63 -15.87
CA THR A 206 -19.22 4.78 -15.66
C THR A 206 -18.58 5.71 -16.69
N VAL A 207 -18.98 5.64 -17.97
CA VAL A 207 -18.46 6.53 -19.03
C VAL A 207 -18.82 7.98 -18.76
N VAL A 208 -20.08 8.27 -18.42
CA VAL A 208 -20.53 9.65 -18.10
C VAL A 208 -19.75 10.18 -16.91
N GLU A 209 -19.63 9.37 -15.87
CA GLU A 209 -18.93 9.66 -14.63
C GLU A 209 -17.43 9.93 -14.83
N ALA A 210 -16.73 9.06 -15.54
CA ALA A 210 -15.32 9.24 -15.90
C ALA A 210 -15.14 10.46 -16.81
N SER A 211 -16.02 10.65 -17.79
CA SER A 211 -15.98 11.83 -18.67
C SER A 211 -16.06 13.13 -17.87
N GLN A 212 -16.97 13.21 -16.90
CA GLN A 212 -17.11 14.38 -16.03
C GLN A 212 -15.89 14.58 -15.14
N ALA A 213 -15.37 13.52 -14.51
CA ALA A 213 -14.18 13.61 -13.66
C ALA A 213 -12.95 14.10 -14.44
N TRP A 214 -12.76 13.62 -15.67
CA TRP A 214 -11.73 14.12 -16.58
C TRP A 214 -11.88 15.62 -16.85
N ASP A 215 -13.09 16.05 -17.23
CA ASP A 215 -13.35 17.45 -17.58
C ASP A 215 -13.13 18.40 -16.38
N GLU A 216 -13.47 17.97 -15.16
CA GLU A 216 -13.19 18.73 -13.94
C GLU A 216 -11.69 18.90 -13.67
N VAL A 217 -10.91 17.83 -13.82
CA VAL A 217 -9.46 17.87 -13.61
C VAL A 217 -8.79 18.74 -14.67
N ILE A 218 -9.13 18.57 -15.95
CA ILE A 218 -8.56 19.37 -17.04
C ILE A 218 -8.95 20.85 -16.90
N ALA A 219 -10.13 21.16 -16.34
CA ALA A 219 -10.53 22.52 -16.01
C ALA A 219 -9.84 23.11 -14.76
N GLY A 220 -8.93 22.37 -14.12
CA GLY A 220 -8.23 22.79 -12.91
C GLY A 220 -9.10 22.85 -11.66
N LYS A 221 -10.24 22.15 -11.67
CA LYS A 221 -11.20 22.09 -10.55
C LYS A 221 -11.00 20.84 -9.66
N GLY A 222 -10.12 19.93 -10.08
CA GLY A 222 -9.78 18.72 -9.34
C GLY A 222 -8.65 18.92 -8.32
N LEU A 223 -8.40 17.89 -7.52
CA LEU A 223 -7.27 17.82 -6.58
C LEU A 223 -5.92 17.71 -7.30
N TYR A 224 -5.91 16.99 -8.42
CA TYR A 224 -4.72 16.83 -9.26
C TYR A 224 -4.61 17.91 -10.32
N LYS A 225 -3.37 18.24 -10.67
CA LYS A 225 -3.11 19.17 -11.77
C LYS A 225 -3.40 18.49 -13.11
N PRO A 226 -3.88 19.21 -14.13
CA PRO A 226 -4.10 18.67 -15.48
C PRO A 226 -2.89 17.93 -16.04
N GLU A 227 -1.67 18.42 -15.79
CA GLU A 227 -0.44 17.82 -16.31
C GLU A 227 -0.21 16.40 -15.77
N TYR A 228 -0.66 16.11 -14.55
CA TYR A 228 -0.59 14.76 -13.99
C TYR A 228 -1.49 13.79 -14.77
N TYR A 229 -2.75 14.17 -15.05
CA TYR A 229 -3.68 13.33 -15.81
C TYR A 229 -3.21 13.10 -17.24
N LEU A 230 -2.74 14.16 -17.91
CA LEU A 230 -2.20 14.07 -19.26
C LEU A 230 -0.94 13.19 -19.29
N LYS A 231 -0.08 13.26 -18.28
CA LYS A 231 1.08 12.36 -18.17
C LYS A 231 0.66 10.91 -17.89
N ARG A 232 -0.30 10.68 -17.00
CA ARG A 232 -0.70 9.35 -16.51
C ARG A 232 -1.57 8.56 -17.50
N TYR A 233 -2.49 9.25 -18.18
CA TYR A 233 -3.48 8.60 -19.05
C TYR A 233 -3.30 8.99 -20.52
N GLY A 234 -2.61 10.09 -20.83
CA GLY A 234 -2.46 10.61 -22.18
C GLY A 234 -3.67 11.43 -22.63
N ASP A 235 -4.81 10.76 -22.81
CA ASP A 235 -6.06 11.36 -23.30
C ASP A 235 -7.30 10.86 -22.56
N LYS A 236 -8.43 11.54 -22.83
CA LYS A 236 -9.72 11.26 -22.19
C LYS A 236 -10.21 9.84 -22.48
N GLN A 237 -9.99 9.35 -23.70
CA GLN A 237 -10.44 8.03 -24.13
C GLN A 237 -9.72 6.95 -23.32
N SER A 238 -8.40 7.06 -23.23
CA SER A 238 -7.54 6.15 -22.47
C SER A 238 -7.90 6.14 -20.99
N TYR A 239 -8.17 7.31 -20.40
CA TYR A 239 -8.68 7.41 -19.03
C TYR A 239 -10.03 6.69 -18.86
N ILE A 240 -10.99 6.93 -19.75
CA ILE A 240 -12.30 6.28 -19.70
C ILE A 240 -12.15 4.76 -19.81
N CYS A 241 -11.39 4.26 -20.78
CA CYS A 241 -11.14 2.82 -20.93
C CYS A 241 -10.56 2.22 -19.64
N GLU A 242 -9.55 2.86 -19.04
CA GLU A 242 -8.97 2.40 -17.77
C GLU A 242 -10.00 2.43 -16.61
N MET A 243 -10.94 3.40 -16.62
CA MET A 243 -12.05 3.43 -15.66
C MET A 243 -13.10 2.33 -15.90
N LEU A 244 -13.20 1.76 -17.10
CA LEU A 244 -14.07 0.62 -17.38
C LEU A 244 -13.40 -0.73 -17.05
N SER A 245 -12.08 -0.84 -17.23
CA SER A 245 -11.26 -2.05 -17.08
C SER A 245 -10.99 -2.47 -15.63
N PHE A 246 -11.21 -3.72 -15.24
CA PHE A 246 -10.85 -4.15 -13.88
C PHE A 246 -9.32 -4.25 -13.70
N SER A 247 -8.77 -3.63 -12.65
CA SER A 247 -7.38 -3.80 -12.23
C SER A 247 -7.23 -3.57 -10.72
N THR A 248 -6.12 -4.06 -10.14
CA THR A 248 -5.70 -3.84 -8.75
C THR A 248 -4.27 -3.31 -8.69
N PHE A 249 -3.77 -2.95 -7.52
CA PHE A 249 -2.37 -2.56 -7.35
C PHE A 249 -1.42 -3.76 -7.56
N ALA A 250 -1.76 -4.89 -6.96
CA ALA A 250 -1.02 -6.14 -7.09
C ALA A 250 -1.95 -7.34 -7.33
N VAL A 251 -1.36 -8.45 -7.78
CA VAL A 251 -2.00 -9.74 -7.98
C VAL A 251 -1.12 -10.84 -7.36
N ILE A 252 -1.71 -11.74 -6.59
CA ILE A 252 -1.11 -13.03 -6.24
C ILE A 252 -1.74 -14.09 -7.12
N THR A 253 -0.95 -14.70 -7.99
CA THR A 253 -1.40 -15.78 -8.88
C THR A 253 -1.56 -17.11 -8.12
N ALA A 254 -2.19 -18.10 -8.74
CA ALA A 254 -2.52 -19.37 -8.10
C ALA A 254 -1.29 -20.18 -7.62
N ASP A 255 -0.11 -19.86 -8.14
CA ASP A 255 1.19 -20.41 -7.71
C ASP A 255 1.80 -19.67 -6.51
N GLY A 256 1.14 -18.62 -6.01
CA GLY A 256 1.61 -17.80 -4.89
C GLY A 256 2.53 -16.63 -5.29
N THR A 257 2.75 -16.39 -6.59
CA THR A 257 3.66 -15.33 -7.04
C THR A 257 3.01 -13.94 -6.96
N TRP A 258 3.70 -12.98 -6.33
CA TRP A 258 3.31 -11.57 -6.28
C TRP A 258 3.71 -10.78 -7.53
N HIS A 259 2.75 -10.07 -8.11
CA HIS A 259 2.93 -9.16 -9.23
C HIS A 259 2.35 -7.79 -8.88
N ALA A 260 3.14 -6.73 -8.91
CA ALA A 260 2.66 -5.37 -8.67
C ALA A 260 3.17 -4.41 -9.75
N LYS A 261 2.44 -3.30 -9.94
CA LYS A 261 2.87 -2.22 -10.85
C LYS A 261 4.08 -1.42 -10.35
N GLY A 262 4.36 -1.48 -9.05
CA GLY A 262 5.48 -0.81 -8.38
C GLY A 262 5.63 -1.29 -6.95
N GLU A 263 6.52 -0.65 -6.19
CA GLU A 263 6.66 -0.89 -4.76
C GLU A 263 5.79 0.08 -3.99
N MET A 264 5.03 -0.42 -3.02
CA MET A 264 4.21 0.43 -2.16
C MET A 264 5.09 1.01 -1.05
N GLY A 265 5.10 2.33 -0.93
CA GLY A 265 5.84 3.05 0.08
C GLY A 265 4.94 3.71 1.10
N TRP A 266 5.59 4.41 2.03
CA TRP A 266 4.95 5.08 3.15
C TRP A 266 3.83 6.05 2.69
N PHE A 267 2.74 6.11 3.47
CA PHE A 267 1.49 6.81 3.16
C PHE A 267 0.74 6.32 1.90
N GLY A 268 1.03 5.10 1.41
CA GLY A 268 0.36 4.55 0.23
C GLY A 268 0.84 5.16 -1.08
N VAL A 269 2.05 5.74 -1.08
CA VAL A 269 2.69 6.29 -2.29
C VAL A 269 3.48 5.18 -2.95
N SER A 270 3.14 4.84 -4.20
CA SER A 270 3.87 3.81 -4.92
C SER A 270 4.90 4.38 -5.90
N SER A 271 5.93 3.58 -6.17
CA SER A 271 7.12 3.96 -6.93
C SER A 271 6.95 3.91 -8.45
N GLU A 272 5.80 3.45 -8.95
CA GLU A 272 5.62 3.22 -10.38
C GLU A 272 5.59 4.52 -11.20
N SER A 273 6.15 4.45 -12.39
CA SER A 273 5.99 5.48 -13.40
C SER A 273 4.59 5.43 -14.03
N ALA A 274 4.22 6.52 -14.71
CA ALA A 274 2.99 6.58 -15.48
C ALA A 274 2.89 5.49 -16.55
N GLU A 275 4.02 5.11 -17.14
CA GLU A 275 4.10 4.07 -18.18
C GLU A 275 3.92 2.68 -17.57
N GLU A 276 4.61 2.36 -16.48
CA GLU A 276 4.44 1.09 -15.76
C GLU A 276 3.01 0.90 -15.25
N ALA A 277 2.41 1.96 -14.70
CA ALA A 277 1.01 1.91 -14.26
C ALA A 277 0.05 1.64 -15.42
N LYS A 278 0.28 2.27 -16.58
CA LYS A 278 -0.53 2.08 -17.78
C LYS A 278 -0.36 0.67 -18.34
N ASP A 279 0.87 0.19 -18.47
CA ASP A 279 1.18 -1.14 -19.00
C ASP A 279 0.59 -2.24 -18.12
N PHE A 280 0.71 -2.11 -16.79
CA PHE A 280 0.10 -3.04 -15.86
C PHE A 280 -1.43 -3.06 -16.00
N ASN A 281 -2.08 -1.90 -15.98
CA ASN A 281 -3.54 -1.82 -16.03
C ASN A 281 -4.13 -2.26 -17.37
N THR A 282 -3.50 -1.90 -18.48
CA THR A 282 -3.98 -2.25 -19.82
C THR A 282 -3.71 -3.71 -20.19
N SER A 283 -2.66 -4.33 -19.64
CA SER A 283 -2.36 -5.74 -19.84
C SER A 283 -3.02 -6.68 -18.82
N TYR A 284 -3.56 -6.14 -17.71
CA TYR A 284 -4.07 -6.88 -16.55
C TYR A 284 -4.92 -8.10 -16.92
N PHE A 285 -5.95 -7.91 -17.77
CA PHE A 285 -6.82 -9.01 -18.19
C PHE A 285 -6.06 -10.11 -18.94
N ASN A 286 -5.23 -9.73 -19.92
CA ASN A 286 -4.49 -10.70 -20.72
C ASN A 286 -3.42 -11.43 -19.89
N THR A 287 -2.75 -10.71 -18.98
CA THR A 287 -1.67 -11.24 -18.16
C THR A 287 -2.18 -12.18 -17.07
N PHE A 288 -3.24 -11.80 -16.35
CA PHE A 288 -3.64 -12.51 -15.14
C PHE A 288 -4.96 -13.28 -15.25
N ILE A 289 -5.86 -12.88 -16.15
CA ILE A 289 -7.24 -13.39 -16.16
C ILE A 289 -7.51 -14.32 -17.33
N GLN A 290 -7.05 -13.97 -18.54
CA GLN A 290 -7.44 -14.65 -19.78
C GLN A 290 -7.10 -16.15 -19.79
N ALA A 291 -5.94 -16.52 -19.24
CA ALA A 291 -5.47 -17.89 -19.17
C ALA A 291 -5.65 -18.54 -17.79
N ALA A 292 -6.21 -17.81 -16.81
CA ALA A 292 -6.47 -18.36 -15.48
C ALA A 292 -7.56 -19.43 -15.52
N ASN A 293 -7.51 -20.37 -14.58
CA ASN A 293 -8.53 -21.40 -14.48
C ASN A 293 -9.89 -20.77 -14.15
N PRO A 294 -10.93 -20.92 -15.00
CA PRO A 294 -12.24 -20.30 -14.81
C PRO A 294 -12.95 -20.74 -13.52
N GLU A 295 -12.58 -21.90 -12.95
CA GLU A 295 -13.13 -22.41 -11.70
C GLU A 295 -12.46 -21.83 -10.45
N HIS A 296 -11.29 -21.20 -10.58
CA HIS A 296 -10.63 -20.52 -9.47
C HIS A 296 -11.41 -19.26 -9.10
N TYR A 297 -11.27 -18.86 -7.84
CA TYR A 297 -11.74 -17.60 -7.32
C TYR A 297 -10.76 -16.47 -7.62
N LEU A 298 -11.30 -15.31 -7.97
CA LEU A 298 -10.61 -14.02 -7.86
C LEU A 298 -11.18 -13.32 -6.63
N ILE A 299 -10.30 -12.94 -5.70
CA ILE A 299 -10.65 -12.29 -4.43
C ILE A 299 -9.96 -10.93 -4.39
N VAL A 300 -10.70 -9.87 -4.09
CA VAL A 300 -10.12 -8.52 -3.89
C VAL A 300 -9.92 -8.29 -2.40
N VAL A 301 -8.71 -7.89 -2.04
CA VAL A 301 -8.28 -7.63 -0.67
C VAL A 301 -7.78 -6.19 -0.55
N ASP A 302 -8.18 -5.53 0.54
CA ASP A 302 -7.69 -4.25 1.01
C ASP A 302 -6.53 -4.50 1.98
N CYS A 303 -5.31 -4.13 1.56
CA CYS A 303 -4.08 -4.23 2.35
C CYS A 303 -3.71 -2.86 2.94
N HIS A 304 -3.28 -2.84 4.21
CA HIS A 304 -2.70 -1.67 4.89
C HIS A 304 -1.16 -1.68 4.81
N ILE A 305 -0.52 -0.51 4.79
CA ILE A 305 0.93 -0.27 4.90
C ILE A 305 1.25 0.85 5.91
#